data_AF-A0A1M3SZD0-F1
#
_entry.id   AF-A0A1M3SZD0-F1
#
_cell.length_a   1.000
_cell.length_b   1.000
_cell.length_c   1.000
_cell.angle_alpha   90.00
_cell.angle_beta   90.00
_cell.angle_gamma   90.00
#
_symmetry.space_group_name_H-M   'P 1'
#
loop_
_entity.id
_entity.type
_entity.pdbx_description
1 polymer ?
#
loop_
_entity_poly.entity_id
_entity_poly.type
_entity_poly.pdbx_seq_one_letter_code
_entity_poly.pdbx_strand_id
1 'polypeptide(L)'
;MKRRGLACQYCRKHRVKCVGSPCCEACNKSGTTCIFEPHKDRRRKANRRHVEERLNRNERVLTLVLQILGSGQMNDIGFLSCIVKRASTPEDAISELQTLFQIN
;
A
#
# COMPACT_ATOMS: atom_id res chain seq x y z
N MET A 1 17.56 17.60 6.92
CA MET A 1 17.90 17.23 5.53
C MET A 1 16.90 16.19 5.01
N LYS A 2 15.97 16.56 4.11
CA LYS A 2 14.89 15.66 3.67
C LYS A 2 15.41 14.69 2.60
N ARG A 3 15.70 13.44 2.97
CA ARG A 3 16.07 12.39 2.01
C ARG A 3 14.94 12.20 1.01
N ARG A 4 15.20 12.46 -0.27
CA ARG A 4 14.26 12.17 -1.35
C ARG A 4 14.46 10.72 -1.78
N GLY A 5 13.36 9.97 -1.86
CA GLY A 5 13.40 8.56 -2.28
C GLY A 5 13.90 8.35 -3.71
N LEU A 6 13.91 9.39 -4.55
CA LEU A 6 14.24 9.33 -5.97
C LEU A 6 15.47 10.22 -6.29
N ALA A 7 16.46 9.66 -6.98
CA ALA A 7 17.58 10.43 -7.54
C ALA A 7 17.11 11.33 -8.69
N CYS A 8 17.75 12.49 -8.85
CA CYS A 8 17.53 13.39 -10.00
C CYS A 8 17.95 12.72 -11.32
N GLN A 9 17.55 13.29 -12.45
CA GLN A 9 17.85 12.76 -13.78
C GLN A 9 19.36 12.59 -14.02
N TYR A 10 20.15 13.61 -13.69
CA TYR A 10 21.61 13.59 -13.87
C TYR A 10 22.25 12.46 -13.06
N CYS A 11 21.99 12.39 -11.75
CA CYS A 11 22.58 11.36 -10.89
C CYS A 11 22.12 9.96 -11.29
N ARG A 12 20.86 9.81 -11.75
CA ARG A 12 20.35 8.53 -12.26
C ARG A 12 21.09 8.10 -13.53
N LYS A 13 21.29 9.03 -14.48
CA LYS A 13 22.00 8.76 -15.74
C LYS A 13 23.47 8.37 -15.50
N HIS A 14 24.15 9.06 -14.57
CA HIS A 14 25.58 8.86 -14.30
C HIS A 14 25.87 7.86 -13.17
N ARG A 15 24.84 7.24 -12.58
CA ARG A 15 24.94 6.26 -11.49
C ARG A 15 25.74 6.76 -10.26
N VAL A 16 25.66 8.07 -9.99
CA VAL A 16 26.31 8.68 -8.81
C VAL A 16 25.33 8.86 -7.66
N LYS A 17 25.85 8.92 -6.42
CA LYS A 17 25.02 9.12 -5.21
C LYS A 17 24.28 10.45 -5.28
N CYS A 18 22.95 10.39 -5.32
CA CYS A 18 22.10 11.57 -5.26
C CYS A 18 21.72 11.89 -3.82
N VAL A 19 22.35 12.91 -3.25
CA VAL A 19 22.02 13.42 -1.92
C VAL A 19 21.22 14.71 -2.10
N GLY A 20 19.90 14.58 -2.22
CA GLY A 20 19.03 15.70 -2.63
C GLY A 20 18.73 16.71 -1.52
N SER A 21 18.65 18.01 -1.89
CA SER A 21 17.72 19.06 -1.42
C SER A 21 18.34 20.47 -1.60
N PRO A 22 17.62 21.54 -2.00
CA PRO A 22 16.77 21.66 -3.18
C PRO A 22 17.48 21.29 -4.51
N CYS A 23 18.80 21.47 -4.60
CA CYS A 23 19.68 20.91 -5.63
C CYS A 23 20.55 19.81 -4.97
N CYS A 24 20.89 18.72 -5.66
CA CYS A 24 21.78 17.71 -5.08
C CYS A 24 23.25 18.12 -5.18
N GLU A 25 24.08 17.66 -4.24
CA GLU A 25 25.50 18.02 -4.16
C GLU A 25 26.28 17.70 -5.46
N ALA A 26 25.99 16.55 -6.08
CA ALA A 26 26.62 16.17 -7.34
C ALA A 26 26.29 17.16 -8.47
N CYS A 27 25.02 17.52 -8.65
CA CYS A 27 24.63 18.50 -9.68
C CYS A 27 25.22 19.89 -9.41
N ASN A 28 25.31 20.28 -8.14
CA ASN A 28 25.92 21.56 -7.76
C ASN A 28 27.40 21.61 -8.15
N LYS A 29 28.17 20.55 -7.85
CA LYS A 29 29.59 20.46 -8.22
C LYS A 29 29.80 20.40 -9.73
N SER A 30 28.90 19.74 -10.44
CA SER A 30 28.97 19.60 -11.91
C SER A 30 28.41 20.80 -12.68
N GLY A 31 27.93 21.85 -11.99
CA GLY A 31 27.31 23.02 -12.63
C GLY A 31 26.11 22.66 -13.52
N THR A 32 25.43 21.54 -13.25
CA THR A 32 24.38 20.99 -14.12
C THR A 32 23.00 21.15 -13.48
N THR A 33 21.96 21.36 -14.29
CA THR A 33 20.58 21.46 -13.81
C THR A 33 20.13 20.19 -13.07
N CYS A 34 19.67 20.35 -11.82
CA CYS A 34 19.20 19.25 -10.99
C CYS A 34 17.68 19.06 -11.12
N ILE A 35 17.26 18.16 -12.01
CA ILE A 35 15.83 17.93 -12.30
C ILE A 35 15.34 16.64 -11.62
N PHE A 36 14.30 16.77 -10.79
CA PHE A 36 13.60 15.62 -10.20
C PHE A 36 12.25 15.42 -10.90
N GLU A 37 11.94 14.16 -11.23
CA GLU A 37 10.67 13.77 -11.86
C GLU A 37 9.86 12.88 -10.91
N PRO A 38 9.14 13.46 -9.92
CA PRO A 38 8.40 12.68 -8.93
C PRO A 38 7.31 11.80 -9.55
N HIS A 39 6.77 12.20 -10.71
CA HIS A 39 5.76 11.45 -11.46
C HIS A 39 6.30 10.12 -12.04
N LYS A 40 7.62 9.98 -12.23
CA LYS A 40 8.24 8.73 -12.70
C LYS A 40 8.61 7.77 -11.57
N ASP A 41 8.36 8.11 -10.31
CA ASP A 41 8.65 7.21 -9.18
C ASP A 41 7.65 6.04 -9.14
N ARG A 42 7.99 4.96 -9.86
CA ARG A 42 7.17 3.74 -9.95
C ARG A 42 6.90 3.10 -8.59
N ARG A 43 7.78 3.29 -7.61
CA ARG A 43 7.56 2.77 -6.24
C ARG A 43 6.38 3.44 -5.56
N ARG A 44 6.19 4.75 -5.76
CA ARG A 44 4.99 5.46 -5.26
C ARG A 44 3.73 4.92 -5.92
N LYS A 45 3.78 4.64 -7.23
CA LYS A 45 2.65 4.04 -7.96
C LYS A 45 2.32 2.64 -7.45
N ALA A 46 3.34 1.80 -7.23
CA ALA A 46 3.16 0.46 -6.67
C ALA A 46 2.60 0.51 -5.23
N ASN A 47 3.14 1.39 -4.38
CA ASN A 47 2.63 1.55 -3.01
C ASN A 47 1.17 2.02 -3.00
N ARG A 48 0.79 2.96 -3.87
CA ARG A 48 -0.62 3.38 -4.00
C ARG A 48 -1.52 2.21 -4.42
N ARG A 49 -1.12 1.45 -5.45
CA ARG A 49 -1.87 0.27 -5.90
C ARG A 49 -2.04 -0.76 -4.78
N HIS A 50 -0.99 -1.09 -4.05
CA HIS A 50 -1.09 -2.01 -2.92
C HIS A 50 -2.00 -1.49 -1.80
N VAL A 51 -1.99 -0.18 -1.53
CA VAL A 51 -2.90 0.43 -0.56
C VAL A 51 -4.35 0.39 -1.07
N GLU A 52 -4.59 0.71 -2.34
CA GLU A 52 -5.91 0.64 -2.99
C GLU A 52 -6.46 -0.81 -2.97
N GLU A 53 -5.63 -1.79 -3.33
CA GLU A 53 -5.97 -3.22 -3.29
C GLU A 53 -6.35 -3.67 -1.87
N ARG A 54 -5.59 -3.25 -0.86
CA ARG A 54 -5.90 -3.53 0.54
C ARG A 54 -7.18 -2.85 1.00
N LEU A 55 -7.45 -1.62 0.55
CA LEU A 55 -8.65 -0.89 0.92
C LEU A 55 -9.89 -1.55 0.32
N ASN A 56 -9.88 -1.86 -0.98
CA ASN A 56 -10.96 -2.56 -1.67
C ASN A 56 -11.25 -3.92 -1.03
N ARG A 57 -10.20 -4.66 -0.65
CA ARG A 57 -10.31 -5.92 0.10
C ARG A 57 -11.08 -5.72 1.41
N ASN A 58 -10.69 -4.73 2.19
CA ASN A 58 -11.30 -4.47 3.49
C ASN A 58 -12.76 -4.01 3.35
N GLU A 59 -13.07 -3.17 2.34
CA GLU A 59 -14.44 -2.73 2.05
C GLU A 59 -15.37 -3.90 1.69
N ARG A 60 -14.89 -4.87 0.91
CA ARG A 60 -15.66 -6.06 0.56
C ARG A 60 -15.95 -6.92 1.80
N VAL A 61 -14.95 -7.14 2.65
CA VAL A 61 -15.15 -7.90 3.91
C VAL A 61 -16.09 -7.15 4.87
N LEU A 62 -15.98 -5.82 4.96
CA LEU A 62 -16.90 -5.01 5.76
C LEU A 62 -18.35 -5.19 5.26
N THR A 63 -18.54 -5.15 3.94
CA THR A 63 -19.86 -5.36 3.31
C THR A 63 -20.43 -6.73 3.66
N LEU A 64 -19.62 -7.79 3.58
CA LEU A 64 -20.01 -9.14 3.97
C LEU A 64 -20.42 -9.22 5.45
N VAL A 65 -19.63 -8.62 6.34
CA VAL A 65 -19.94 -8.60 7.78
C VAL A 65 -21.27 -7.90 8.02
N LEU A 66 -21.51 -6.76 7.36
CA LEU A 66 -22.79 -6.06 7.47
C LEU A 66 -23.96 -6.90 6.94
N GLN A 67 -23.77 -7.67 5.88
CA GLN A 67 -24.80 -8.60 5.37
C GLN A 67 -25.11 -9.73 6.35
N ILE A 68 -24.08 -10.34 6.96
CA ILE A 68 -24.24 -11.38 7.97
C ILE A 68 -24.95 -10.84 9.22
N LEU A 69 -24.54 -9.67 9.70
CA LEU A 69 -25.17 -9.04 10.85
C LEU A 69 -26.62 -8.61 10.53
N GLY A 70 -26.87 -8.15 9.30
CA GLY A 70 -28.18 -7.74 8.83
C GLY A 70 -29.15 -8.90 8.56
N SER A 71 -28.66 -10.09 8.19
CA SER A 71 -29.50 -11.28 7.99
C SER A 71 -30.09 -11.79 9.31
N GLY A 72 -29.43 -11.49 10.43
CA GLY A 72 -29.87 -11.87 11.78
C GLY A 72 -29.83 -13.37 12.05
N GLN A 73 -29.28 -14.18 11.15
CA GLN A 73 -29.18 -15.62 11.34
C GLN A 73 -28.13 -15.96 12.40
N MET A 74 -28.56 -16.58 13.50
CA MET A 74 -27.66 -16.94 14.61
C MET A 74 -26.50 -17.82 14.17
N ASN A 75 -26.71 -18.70 13.18
CA ASN A 75 -25.67 -19.57 12.64
C ASN A 75 -24.56 -18.77 11.92
N ASP A 76 -24.94 -17.76 11.13
CA ASP A 76 -23.98 -16.92 10.39
C ASP A 76 -23.16 -16.04 11.35
N ILE A 77 -23.80 -15.51 12.40
CA ILE A 77 -23.14 -14.71 13.44
C ILE A 77 -22.19 -15.59 14.28
N GLY A 78 -22.62 -16.80 14.64
CA GLY A 78 -21.78 -17.77 15.36
C GLY A 78 -20.56 -18.18 14.52
N PHE A 79 -20.75 -18.38 13.22
CA PHE A 79 -19.68 -18.68 12.28
C PHE A 79 -18.66 -17.53 12.18
N LEU A 80 -19.14 -16.29 11.99
CA LEU A 80 -18.29 -15.10 11.99
C LEU A 80 -17.49 -14.97 13.29
N SER A 81 -18.14 -15.16 14.45
CA SER A 81 -17.47 -15.12 15.75
C SER A 81 -16.39 -16.20 15.88
N CYS A 82 -16.60 -17.39 15.32
CA CYS A 82 -15.61 -18.46 15.34
C CYS A 82 -14.36 -18.07 14.55
N ILE A 83 -14.53 -17.52 13.35
CA ILE A 83 -13.42 -17.06 12.49
C ILE A 83 -12.60 -15.97 13.20
N VAL A 84 -13.27 -14.95 13.74
CA VAL A 84 -12.57 -13.83 14.38
C VAL A 84 -11.82 -14.27 15.65
N LYS A 85 -12.37 -15.20 16.43
CA LYS A 85 -11.73 -15.67 17.68
C LYS A 85 -10.52 -16.57 17.45
N ARG A 86 -10.49 -17.33 16.37
CA ARG A 86 -9.38 -18.26 16.09
C ARG A 86 -8.26 -17.64 15.26
N ALA A 87 -8.53 -16.52 14.60
CA ALA A 87 -7.52 -15.80 13.85
C ALA A 87 -6.48 -15.18 14.79
N SER A 88 -5.19 -15.33 14.45
CA SER A 88 -4.08 -14.75 15.22
C SER A 88 -4.03 -13.22 15.06
N THR A 89 -4.46 -12.72 13.91
CA THR A 89 -4.51 -11.28 13.59
C THR A 89 -5.80 -10.92 12.83
N PRO A 90 -6.21 -9.64 12.81
CA PRO A 90 -7.31 -9.17 11.99
C PRO A 90 -7.10 -9.48 10.49
N GLU A 91 -5.87 -9.36 9.99
CA GLU A 91 -5.51 -9.72 8.61
C GLU A 91 -5.74 -11.20 8.29
N ASP A 92 -5.49 -12.10 9.24
CA ASP A 92 -5.75 -13.54 9.07
C ASP A 92 -7.27 -13.79 8.96
N ALA A 93 -8.06 -13.16 9.83
CA ALA A 93 -9.52 -13.25 9.78
C ALA A 93 -10.07 -12.72 8.44
N ILE A 94 -9.57 -11.59 7.97
CA ILE A 94 -9.95 -11.00 6.67
C ILE A 94 -9.61 -11.95 5.53
N SER A 95 -8.40 -12.50 5.50
CA SER A 95 -7.95 -13.40 4.42
C SER A 95 -8.78 -14.68 4.36
N GLU A 96 -9.18 -15.18 5.51
CA GLU A 96 -10.04 -16.34 5.62
C GLU A 96 -11.48 -16.08 5.18
N LEU A 97 -12.07 -14.95 5.62
CA LEU A 97 -13.39 -14.52 5.14
C LEU A 97 -13.40 -14.35 3.62
N GLN A 98 -12.34 -13.81 3.04
CA GLN A 98 -12.25 -13.71 1.58
C GLN A 98 -12.24 -15.08 0.88
N THR A 99 -11.49 -16.03 1.43
CA THR A 99 -11.37 -17.38 0.86
C THR A 99 -12.71 -18.12 0.90
N LEU A 100 -13.40 -18.05 2.03
CA LEU A 100 -14.66 -18.77 2.25
C LEU A 100 -15.80 -18.22 1.40
N PHE A 101 -15.83 -16.91 1.18
CA PHE A 101 -16.91 -16.24 0.44
C PHE A 101 -16.53 -15.91 -1.02
N GLN A 102 -15.40 -16.43 -1.51
CA GLN A 102 -14.90 -16.23 -2.88
C GLN A 102 -14.81 -14.75 -3.28
N ILE A 103 -14.48 -13.90 -2.31
CA ILE A 103 -14.35 -12.46 -2.50
C ILE A 103 -12.94 -12.20 -3.05
N ASN A 104 -12.84 -12.15 -4.40
CA ASN A 104 -11.65 -11.63 -5.10
C ASN A 104 -11.30 -10.22 -4.63
#